data_AF-A0A956PVT9-F1
#
_entry.id   AF-A0A956PVT9-F1
#
_cell.length_a   1.000
_cell.length_b   1.000
_cell.length_c   1.000
_cell.angle_alpha   90.00
_cell.angle_beta   90.00
_cell.angle_gamma   90.00
#
_symmetry.space_group_name_H-M   'P 1'
#
loop_
_entity.id
_entity.type
_entity.pdbx_description
1 polymer ?
#
loop_
_entity_poly.entity_id
_entity_poly.type
_entity_poly.pdbx_seq_one_letter_code
_entity_poly.pdbx_strand_id
1 'polypeptide(L)'
;FRDGDLGVSCRGASNPVIQHCDFTGNQYYGVLNTNSSITVNAENNWWGDSSGPLDDSDDTAGGGLYNPGGLGDRVSDYVDYDPWVTALQLPLLGDVSLNGAIHAYDASLILSHLAGSLVLTPAQLAVADVTGDAAVDAVDAHYILQYVVGAETTFPGETSDYHGEPFDPESELIAEAAEED
;
A
#
# COMPACT_ATOMS: atom_id res chain seq x y z
N PHE A 1 2.57 4.97 -2.83
CA PHE A 1 3.57 5.37 -3.84
C PHE A 1 4.28 4.13 -4.34
N ARG A 2 4.08 3.75 -5.61
CA ARG A 2 4.58 2.48 -6.15
C ARG A 2 5.33 2.66 -7.46
N ASP A 3 6.34 1.81 -7.67
CA ASP A 3 7.03 1.58 -8.95
C ASP A 3 7.63 2.83 -9.63
N GLY A 4 8.06 3.81 -8.84
CA GLY A 4 8.76 5.01 -9.30
C GLY A 4 10.27 5.00 -8.99
N ASP A 5 11.01 5.96 -9.54
CA ASP A 5 12.40 6.21 -9.11
C ASP A 5 12.44 6.69 -7.64
N LEU A 6 11.48 7.54 -7.26
CA LEU A 6 11.31 8.08 -5.91
C LEU A 6 9.83 8.10 -5.54
N GLY A 7 9.50 7.77 -4.28
CA GLY A 7 8.15 7.92 -3.75
C GLY A 7 7.80 9.38 -3.46
N VAL A 8 8.49 10.00 -2.50
CA VAL A 8 8.36 11.43 -2.15
C VAL A 8 9.74 12.08 -2.03
N SER A 9 9.93 13.25 -2.65
CA SER A 9 11.15 14.07 -2.52
C SER A 9 10.85 15.41 -1.84
N CYS A 10 11.41 15.60 -0.66
CA CYS A 10 11.34 16.83 0.11
C CYS A 10 12.55 17.71 -0.22
N ARG A 11 12.30 18.91 -0.77
CA ARG A 11 13.32 19.87 -1.21
C ARG A 11 13.12 21.21 -0.51
N GLY A 12 14.21 21.89 -0.15
CA GLY A 12 14.15 23.15 0.58
C GLY A 12 13.65 22.97 2.02
N ALA A 13 13.00 23.98 2.59
CA ALA A 13 12.46 23.93 3.97
C ALA A 13 11.06 23.28 4.05
N SER A 14 10.71 22.41 3.10
CA SER A 14 9.40 21.74 3.06
C SER A 14 9.28 20.67 4.13
N ASN A 15 8.34 20.81 5.06
CA ASN A 15 8.10 19.88 6.15
C ASN A 15 6.72 19.20 6.04
N PRO A 16 6.50 18.31 5.05
CA PRO A 16 5.25 17.57 4.93
C PRO A 16 5.13 16.52 6.03
N VAL A 17 3.89 16.17 6.35
CA VAL A 17 3.55 15.00 7.17
C VAL A 17 3.09 13.90 6.23
N ILE A 18 3.84 12.80 6.19
CA ILE A 18 3.59 11.65 5.32
C ILE A 18 3.21 10.50 6.24
N GLN A 19 1.92 10.23 6.39
CA GLN A 19 1.46 9.17 7.28
C GLN A 19 0.38 8.37 6.56
N HIS A 20 0.17 7.13 6.99
CA HIS A 20 -0.87 6.25 6.49
C HIS A 20 -0.77 5.93 4.99
N CYS A 21 0.46 5.89 4.47
CA CYS A 21 0.77 5.59 3.08
C CYS A 21 1.49 4.25 2.93
N ASP A 22 1.30 3.62 1.77
CA ASP A 22 2.04 2.43 1.35
C ASP A 22 3.14 2.80 0.34
N PHE A 23 4.41 2.62 0.71
CA PHE A 23 5.60 2.73 -0.14
C PHE A 23 6.03 1.34 -0.56
N THR A 24 6.14 1.10 -1.87
CA THR A 24 6.33 -0.25 -2.40
C THR A 24 7.04 -0.18 -3.75
N GLY A 25 8.23 -0.79 -3.87
CA GLY A 25 8.91 -0.95 -5.16
C GLY A 25 9.57 0.32 -5.71
N ASN A 26 9.89 1.32 -4.88
CA ASN A 26 10.62 2.50 -5.33
C ASN A 26 12.12 2.18 -5.48
N GLN A 27 12.72 2.52 -6.64
CA GLN A 27 14.08 2.07 -6.97
C GLN A 27 15.19 2.71 -6.12
N TYR A 28 15.03 3.99 -5.76
CA TYR A 28 16.05 4.72 -4.98
C TYR A 28 15.60 5.01 -3.56
N TYR A 29 14.48 5.73 -3.38
CA TYR A 29 13.98 6.09 -2.06
C TYR A 29 12.45 6.10 -2.03
N GLY A 30 11.86 5.52 -1.00
CA GLY A 30 10.46 5.77 -0.64
C GLY A 30 10.28 7.24 -0.24
N VAL A 31 11.11 7.73 0.70
CA VAL A 31 11.16 9.15 1.08
C VAL A 31 12.60 9.65 1.04
N LEU A 32 12.81 10.72 0.27
CA LEU A 32 14.09 11.43 0.16
C LEU A 32 13.95 12.84 0.73
N ASN A 33 14.64 13.11 1.84
CA ASN A 33 14.85 14.44 2.36
C ASN A 33 16.23 14.97 1.92
N THR A 34 16.25 16.11 1.24
CA THR A 34 17.49 16.75 0.78
C THR A 34 17.97 17.90 1.69
N ASN A 35 17.27 18.16 2.79
CA ASN A 35 17.58 19.23 3.72
C ASN A 35 17.75 18.70 5.15
N SER A 36 18.98 18.78 5.65
CA SER A 36 19.38 18.34 6.99
C SER A 36 18.90 19.25 8.14
N SER A 37 18.23 20.37 7.83
CA SER A 37 17.75 21.32 8.85
C SER A 37 16.34 20.99 9.36
N ILE A 38 15.68 20.00 8.75
CA ILE A 38 14.34 19.55 9.09
C ILE A 38 14.32 18.03 9.05
N THR A 39 13.57 17.41 9.96
CA THR A 39 13.25 15.99 9.91
C THR A 39 11.84 15.84 9.37
N VAL A 40 11.68 15.10 8.27
CA VAL A 40 10.36 14.84 7.66
C VAL A 40 9.65 13.78 8.48
N ASN A 41 8.43 14.07 8.94
CA ASN A 41 7.60 13.07 9.61
C ASN A 41 7.04 12.09 8.57
N ALA A 42 7.49 10.85 8.65
CA ALA A 42 7.12 9.71 7.81
C ALA A 42 6.65 8.51 8.65
N GLU A 43 6.08 8.77 9.83
CA GLU A 43 5.58 7.74 10.74
C GLU A 43 4.33 7.05 10.17
N ASN A 44 4.01 5.88 10.71
CA ASN A 44 2.80 5.12 10.44
C ASN A 44 2.61 4.83 8.93
N ASN A 45 3.69 4.55 8.22
CA ASN A 45 3.69 4.11 6.82
C ASN A 45 4.10 2.64 6.70
N TRP A 46 3.60 1.98 5.64
CA TRP A 46 4.09 0.69 5.20
C TRP A 46 5.20 0.90 4.18
N TRP A 47 6.33 0.20 4.35
CA TRP A 47 7.50 0.38 3.50
C TRP A 47 7.71 -0.76 2.52
N GLY A 48 6.74 -1.65 2.33
CA GLY A 48 6.88 -2.80 1.44
C GLY A 48 7.41 -4.06 2.12
N ASP A 49 7.90 -3.96 3.36
CA ASP A 49 8.26 -5.12 4.19
C ASP A 49 8.05 -4.86 5.69
N SER A 50 7.74 -5.93 6.43
CA SER A 50 7.48 -5.91 7.88
C SER A 50 8.67 -5.46 8.72
N SER A 51 9.88 -5.62 8.19
CA SER A 51 11.12 -5.10 8.76
C SER A 51 11.28 -3.58 8.65
N GLY A 52 10.36 -2.89 7.97
CA GLY A 52 10.39 -1.43 7.81
C GLY A 52 11.25 -0.97 6.64
N PRO A 53 11.51 0.34 6.53
CA PRO A 53 12.31 0.90 5.44
C PRO A 53 13.77 0.50 5.59
N LEU A 54 14.48 0.38 4.47
CA LEU A 54 15.93 0.30 4.49
C LEU A 54 16.53 1.67 4.86
N ASP A 55 17.24 1.72 5.98
CA ASP A 55 18.09 2.84 6.35
C ASP A 55 19.49 2.31 6.67
N ASP A 56 20.40 2.40 5.70
CA ASP A 56 21.78 1.92 5.83
C ASP A 56 22.77 3.04 6.23
N SER A 57 22.27 4.24 6.49
CA SER A 57 23.01 5.39 6.99
C SER A 57 22.98 5.41 8.51
N ASP A 58 24.10 5.07 9.17
CA ASP A 58 24.20 5.20 10.63
C ASP A 58 24.48 6.65 11.02
N ASP A 59 23.42 7.41 11.28
CA ASP A 59 23.46 8.77 11.81
C ASP A 59 22.95 8.87 13.26
N THR A 60 22.90 7.74 13.97
CA THR A 60 22.39 7.65 15.35
C THR A 60 23.13 8.55 16.34
N ALA A 61 24.41 8.86 16.06
CA ALA A 61 25.19 9.83 16.84
C ALA A 61 24.62 11.26 16.78
N GLY A 62 23.91 11.60 15.70
CA GLY A 62 23.18 12.84 15.49
C GLY A 62 21.72 12.80 15.93
N GLY A 63 21.25 11.67 16.45
CA GLY A 63 19.86 11.45 16.86
C GLY A 63 18.92 11.02 15.73
N GLY A 64 19.45 10.62 14.57
CA GLY A 64 18.67 9.99 13.52
C GLY A 64 18.38 8.52 13.80
N LEU A 65 17.60 7.92 12.91
CA LEU A 65 17.20 6.52 12.96
C LEU A 65 18.18 5.67 12.16
N TYR A 66 18.20 4.36 12.40
CA TYR A 66 19.07 3.45 11.66
C TYR A 66 18.44 2.06 11.59
N ASN A 67 18.21 1.56 10.38
CA ASN A 67 17.57 0.28 10.11
C ASN A 67 18.25 -0.46 8.94
N PRO A 68 19.49 -0.93 9.10
CA PRO A 68 20.25 -1.56 8.02
C PRO A 68 19.71 -2.94 7.63
N GLY A 69 18.80 -3.50 8.45
CA GLY A 69 18.12 -4.77 8.21
C GLY A 69 16.74 -4.63 7.57
N GLY A 70 16.27 -3.41 7.32
CA GLY A 70 15.00 -3.16 6.63
C GLY A 70 15.06 -3.65 5.18
N LEU A 71 14.05 -4.41 4.78
CA LEU A 71 13.90 -4.93 3.42
C LEU A 71 12.92 -4.10 2.57
N GLY A 72 12.28 -3.09 3.18
CA GLY A 72 11.39 -2.18 2.50
C GLY A 72 12.10 -1.08 1.72
N ASP A 73 11.30 -0.19 1.13
CA ASP A 73 11.75 0.97 0.40
C ASP A 73 12.68 1.84 1.26
N ARG A 74 13.78 2.26 0.64
CA ARG A 74 14.86 2.99 1.31
C ARG A 74 14.42 4.39 1.72
N VAL A 75 14.95 4.88 2.84
CA VAL A 75 14.84 6.28 3.28
C VAL A 75 16.21 6.96 3.29
N SER A 76 16.24 8.29 3.26
CA SER A 76 17.44 9.07 3.51
C SER A 76 17.51 9.51 4.98
N ASP A 77 18.67 10.03 5.40
CA ASP A 77 18.82 10.80 6.64
C ASP A 77 17.72 11.85 6.80
N TYR A 78 17.42 12.20 8.06
CA TYR A 78 16.42 13.20 8.42
C TYR A 78 14.99 12.86 7.96
N VAL A 79 14.64 11.57 8.00
CA VAL A 79 13.27 11.06 7.84
C VAL A 79 12.91 10.30 9.12
N ASP A 80 11.84 10.72 9.79
CA ASP A 80 11.33 10.06 10.99
C ASP A 80 10.28 9.02 10.58
N TYR A 81 10.69 7.76 10.51
CA TYR A 81 9.84 6.64 10.06
C TYR A 81 9.37 5.73 11.19
N ASP A 82 9.72 6.02 12.45
CA ASP A 82 9.37 5.21 13.63
C ASP A 82 8.25 5.88 14.44
N PRO A 83 7.09 5.22 14.63
CA PRO A 83 6.78 3.83 14.28
C PRO A 83 6.44 3.65 12.80
N TRP A 84 6.78 2.49 12.23
CA TRP A 84 6.22 2.01 10.96
C TRP A 84 5.13 0.95 11.19
N VAL A 85 4.27 0.72 10.20
CA VAL A 85 3.31 -0.39 10.24
C VAL A 85 3.89 -1.65 9.61
N THR A 86 3.40 -2.82 10.00
CA THR A 86 3.95 -4.12 9.55
C THR A 86 3.12 -4.81 8.46
N ALA A 87 2.13 -4.11 7.90
CA ALA A 87 1.29 -4.57 6.81
C ALA A 87 0.76 -3.37 6.00
N LEU A 88 0.30 -3.64 4.78
CA LEU A 88 -0.35 -2.66 3.90
C LEU A 88 -1.53 -1.98 4.59
N GLN A 89 -1.64 -0.66 4.39
CA GLN A 89 -2.81 0.10 4.83
C GLN A 89 -3.94 0.02 3.81
N LEU A 90 -3.62 -0.10 2.53
CA LEU A 90 -4.55 -0.38 1.45
C LEU A 90 -4.11 -1.66 0.72
N PRO A 91 -4.58 -2.84 1.20
CA PRO A 91 -4.20 -4.11 0.59
C PRO A 91 -4.76 -4.20 -0.84
N LEU A 92 -3.96 -4.77 -1.73
CA LEU A 92 -4.29 -4.87 -3.15
C LEU A 92 -5.41 -5.90 -3.33
N LEU A 93 -6.46 -5.55 -4.10
CA LEU A 93 -7.49 -6.52 -4.47
C LEU A 93 -6.84 -7.74 -5.14
N GLY A 94 -7.16 -8.95 -4.68
CA GLY A 94 -6.54 -10.20 -5.11
C GLY A 94 -5.25 -10.62 -4.37
N ASP A 95 -4.63 -9.76 -3.56
CA ASP A 95 -3.48 -10.10 -2.70
C ASP A 95 -3.96 -10.65 -1.34
N VAL A 96 -4.46 -11.89 -1.37
CA VAL A 96 -5.01 -12.57 -0.18
C VAL A 96 -3.93 -12.89 0.86
N SER A 97 -2.66 -12.94 0.47
CA SER A 97 -1.53 -13.11 1.38
C SER A 97 -1.11 -11.81 2.08
N LEU A 98 -1.56 -10.66 1.59
CA LEU A 98 -1.23 -9.31 2.05
C LEU A 98 0.29 -9.01 1.99
N ASN A 99 0.97 -9.56 0.99
CA ASN A 99 2.42 -9.40 0.82
C ASN A 99 2.80 -8.30 -0.19
N GLY A 100 1.83 -7.60 -0.76
CA GLY A 100 2.01 -6.55 -1.75
C GLY A 100 1.99 -7.01 -3.20
N ALA A 101 1.79 -8.30 -3.49
CA ALA A 101 1.81 -8.83 -4.84
C ALA A 101 0.77 -9.93 -5.08
N ILE A 102 0.04 -9.84 -6.20
CA ILE A 102 -0.94 -10.84 -6.61
C ILE A 102 -0.22 -12.02 -7.29
N HIS A 103 -0.31 -13.19 -6.69
CA HIS A 103 0.28 -14.44 -7.17
C HIS A 103 -0.70 -15.62 -7.11
N ALA A 104 -0.35 -16.74 -7.73
CA ALA A 104 -1.14 -17.97 -7.65
C ALA A 104 -1.27 -18.51 -6.21
N TYR A 105 -0.37 -18.10 -5.32
CA TYR A 105 -0.46 -18.41 -3.90
C TYR A 105 -1.72 -17.79 -3.26
N ASP A 106 -2.12 -16.59 -3.66
CA ASP A 106 -3.31 -15.90 -3.14
C ASP A 106 -4.60 -16.66 -3.50
N ALA A 107 -4.70 -17.15 -4.74
CA ALA A 107 -5.78 -18.05 -5.15
C ALA A 107 -5.81 -19.33 -4.31
N SER A 108 -4.64 -19.88 -3.96
CA SER A 108 -4.56 -21.09 -3.14
C SER A 108 -5.03 -20.87 -1.69
N LEU A 109 -4.93 -19.63 -1.17
CA LEU A 109 -5.45 -19.27 0.15
C LEU A 109 -6.98 -19.25 0.15
N ILE A 110 -7.61 -18.74 -0.92
CA ILE A 110 -9.07 -18.82 -1.11
C ILE A 110 -9.51 -20.29 -1.16
N LEU A 111 -8.87 -21.12 -1.98
CA LEU A 111 -9.23 -22.54 -2.08
C LEU A 111 -9.04 -23.29 -0.75
N SER A 112 -7.98 -22.97 -0.01
CA SER A 112 -7.74 -23.55 1.32
C SER A 112 -8.80 -23.12 2.34
N HIS A 113 -9.30 -21.89 2.21
CA HIS A 113 -10.40 -21.37 3.00
C HIS A 113 -11.71 -22.13 2.73
N LEU A 114 -12.05 -22.32 1.45
CA LEU A 114 -13.23 -23.07 1.03
C LEU A 114 -13.17 -24.55 1.43
N ALA A 115 -11.97 -25.13 1.44
CA ALA A 115 -11.73 -26.48 1.93
C ALA A 115 -11.77 -26.60 3.47
N GLY A 116 -12.00 -25.50 4.20
CA GLY A 116 -12.07 -25.48 5.66
C GLY A 116 -10.73 -25.70 6.36
N SER A 117 -9.62 -25.61 5.63
CA SER A 117 -8.26 -25.83 6.16
C SER A 117 -7.59 -24.54 6.61
N LEU A 118 -8.16 -23.38 6.27
CA LEU A 118 -7.68 -22.06 6.63
C LEU A 118 -8.85 -21.13 6.98
N VAL A 119 -8.67 -20.29 7.99
CA VAL A 119 -9.60 -19.19 8.29
C VAL A 119 -8.91 -17.90 7.89
N LEU A 120 -9.47 -17.19 6.90
CA LEU A 120 -8.97 -15.90 6.45
C LEU A 120 -9.36 -14.81 7.45
N THR A 121 -8.47 -13.83 7.61
CA THR A 121 -8.75 -12.62 8.41
C THR A 121 -9.71 -11.68 7.67
N PRO A 122 -10.35 -10.71 8.35
CA PRO A 122 -11.23 -9.74 7.68
C PRO A 122 -10.56 -8.98 6.53
N ALA A 123 -9.29 -8.58 6.69
CA ALA A 123 -8.54 -7.90 5.63
C ALA A 123 -8.32 -8.82 4.42
N GLN A 124 -8.00 -10.11 4.65
CA GLN A 124 -7.83 -11.09 3.58
C GLN A 124 -9.15 -11.42 2.88
N LEU A 125 -10.27 -11.48 3.60
CA LEU A 125 -11.60 -11.66 3.00
C LEU A 125 -11.98 -10.46 2.11
N ALA A 126 -11.65 -9.25 2.54
CA ALA A 126 -11.96 -8.04 1.78
C ALA A 126 -11.24 -7.98 0.43
N VAL A 127 -9.98 -8.45 0.36
CA VAL A 127 -9.24 -8.51 -0.91
C VAL A 127 -9.44 -9.82 -1.67
N ALA A 128 -10.03 -10.83 -1.05
CA ALA A 128 -10.32 -12.11 -1.69
C ALA A 128 -11.54 -12.07 -2.61
N ASP A 129 -12.54 -11.23 -2.31
CA ASP A 129 -13.68 -10.99 -3.19
C ASP A 129 -13.27 -10.07 -4.35
N VAL A 130 -12.63 -10.66 -5.36
CA VAL A 130 -12.15 -9.93 -6.54
C VAL A 130 -13.28 -9.71 -7.55
N THR A 131 -14.43 -10.34 -7.38
CA THR A 131 -15.60 -10.13 -8.24
C THR A 131 -16.47 -8.96 -7.78
N GLY A 132 -16.38 -8.58 -6.51
CA GLY A 132 -17.19 -7.54 -5.88
C GLY A 132 -18.64 -7.96 -5.62
N ASP A 133 -18.92 -9.27 -5.56
CA ASP A 133 -20.28 -9.81 -5.40
C ASP A 133 -20.65 -10.14 -3.94
N ALA A 134 -19.76 -9.80 -3.00
CA ALA A 134 -19.83 -10.07 -1.57
C ALA A 134 -19.72 -11.55 -1.18
N ALA A 135 -19.39 -12.45 -2.11
CA ALA A 135 -19.01 -13.82 -1.83
C ALA A 135 -17.50 -14.00 -2.02
N VAL A 136 -16.89 -14.84 -1.18
CA VAL A 136 -15.54 -15.34 -1.41
C VAL A 136 -15.67 -16.81 -1.80
N ASP A 137 -15.47 -17.13 -3.07
CA ASP A 137 -15.63 -18.47 -3.61
C ASP A 137 -14.58 -18.86 -4.67
N ALA A 138 -14.81 -19.99 -5.36
CA ALA A 138 -13.86 -20.51 -6.32
C ALA A 138 -13.73 -19.64 -7.59
N VAL A 139 -14.71 -18.77 -7.86
CA VAL A 139 -14.69 -17.81 -8.96
C VAL A 139 -13.65 -16.74 -8.70
N ASP A 140 -13.51 -16.26 -7.46
CA ASP A 140 -12.47 -15.31 -7.09
C ASP A 140 -11.06 -15.88 -7.31
N ALA A 141 -10.85 -17.12 -6.84
CA ALA A 141 -9.59 -17.83 -7.04
C ALA A 141 -9.29 -18.01 -8.54
N HIS A 142 -10.31 -18.25 -9.36
CA HIS A 142 -10.15 -18.35 -10.81
C HIS A 142 -9.68 -17.01 -11.42
N TYR A 143 -10.30 -15.89 -11.05
CA TYR A 143 -9.89 -14.57 -11.53
C TYR A 143 -8.46 -14.22 -11.12
N ILE A 144 -8.05 -14.50 -9.87
CA ILE A 144 -6.66 -14.30 -9.44
C ILE A 144 -5.69 -15.09 -10.33
N LEU A 145 -6.02 -16.36 -10.65
CA LEU A 145 -5.19 -17.15 -11.55
C LEU A 145 -5.17 -16.59 -12.98
N GLN A 146 -6.30 -16.08 -13.50
CA GLN A 146 -6.34 -15.41 -14.81
C GLN A 146 -5.46 -14.15 -14.83
N TYR A 147 -5.49 -13.37 -13.75
CA TYR A 147 -4.64 -12.19 -13.58
C TYR A 147 -3.16 -12.56 -13.62
N VAL A 148 -2.76 -13.57 -12.83
CA VAL A 148 -1.36 -14.02 -12.72
C VAL A 148 -0.79 -14.53 -14.04
N VAL A 149 -1.60 -15.16 -14.89
CA VAL A 149 -1.18 -15.61 -16.22
C VAL A 149 -1.29 -14.52 -17.30
N GLY A 150 -1.77 -13.33 -16.94
CA GLY A 150 -1.99 -12.22 -17.86
C GLY A 150 -3.12 -12.44 -18.87
N ALA A 151 -4.06 -13.32 -18.56
CA ALA A 151 -5.27 -13.52 -19.38
C ALA A 151 -6.29 -12.40 -19.13
N GLU A 152 -6.36 -11.92 -17.89
CA GLU A 152 -7.08 -10.72 -17.47
C GLU A 152 -6.07 -9.75 -16.85
N THR A 153 -6.29 -8.45 -16.97
CA THR A 153 -5.37 -7.43 -16.40
C THR A 153 -6.00 -6.58 -15.30
N THR A 154 -7.27 -6.81 -15.00
CA THR A 154 -8.07 -6.08 -14.01
C THR A 154 -9.09 -7.04 -13.39
N PHE A 155 -9.50 -6.76 -12.16
CA PHE A 155 -10.54 -7.57 -11.51
C PHE A 155 -11.95 -7.01 -11.74
N PRO A 156 -12.99 -7.86 -11.83
CA PRO A 156 -14.36 -7.37 -12.01
C PRO A 156 -14.86 -6.47 -10.88
N GLY A 157 -14.43 -6.73 -9.64
CA GLY A 157 -14.76 -5.95 -8.45
C GLY A 157 -13.82 -4.76 -8.20
N GLU A 158 -12.84 -4.53 -9.08
CA GLU A 158 -11.97 -3.36 -9.00
C GLU A 158 -12.80 -2.10 -9.31
N THR A 159 -13.16 -1.33 -8.29
CA THR A 159 -13.78 -0.03 -8.52
C THR A 159 -12.74 0.88 -9.15
N SER A 160 -13.06 1.46 -10.31
CA SER A 160 -12.21 2.40 -11.02
C SER A 160 -12.17 3.76 -10.31
N ASP A 161 -11.84 3.81 -9.02
CA ASP A 161 -11.74 5.10 -8.30
C ASP A 161 -10.35 5.74 -8.45
N TYR A 162 -9.49 5.17 -9.30
CA TYR A 162 -8.42 5.93 -9.95
C TYR A 162 -8.84 6.33 -11.37
N HIS A 163 -9.90 7.12 -11.48
CA HIS A 163 -10.04 7.99 -12.63
C HIS A 163 -8.85 8.95 -12.61
N GLY A 164 -7.92 8.82 -13.57
CA GLY A 164 -6.85 9.79 -13.83
C GLY A 164 -7.36 11.16 -14.29
N GLU A 165 -8.57 11.52 -13.90
CA GLU A 165 -9.13 12.85 -14.03
C GLU A 165 -8.79 13.65 -12.76
N PRO A 166 -8.48 14.95 -12.90
CA PRO A 166 -8.18 15.79 -11.74
C PRO A 166 -9.36 15.79 -10.77
N PHE A 167 -9.05 15.68 -9.47
CA PHE A 167 -10.00 15.83 -8.37
C PHE A 167 -10.90 17.06 -8.61
N ASP A 168 -12.18 16.81 -8.88
CA ASP A 168 -13.23 17.83 -8.95
C ASP A 168 -13.94 17.89 -7.58
N PRO A 169 -13.65 18.89 -6.74
CA PRO A 169 -14.26 19.02 -5.42
C PRO A 169 -15.78 19.29 -5.46
N GLU A 170 -16.39 19.51 -6.62
CA GLU A 170 -17.83 19.80 -6.72
C GLU A 170 -18.72 18.55 -6.84
N SER A 171 -18.18 17.35 -7.08
CA SER A 171 -19.00 16.14 -7.25
C SER A 171 -19.60 15.59 -5.95
N GLU A 172 -19.07 15.96 -4.78
CA GLU A 172 -19.63 15.56 -3.47
C GLU A 172 -20.66 16.54 -2.90
N LEU A 173 -20.93 17.69 -3.55
CA LEU A 173 -21.81 18.72 -3.00
C LEU A 173 -23.31 18.59 -3.38
N ILE A 174 -23.71 17.55 -4.13
CA ILE A 174 -25.10 17.41 -4.64
C ILE A 174 -25.88 16.27 -3.94
N ALA A 175 -25.40 15.74 -2.83
CA ALA A 175 -26.14 14.71 -2.07
C ALA A 175 -27.00 15.28 -0.92
N GLU A 176 -26.93 16.58 -0.58
CA GLU A 176 -27.63 17.14 0.60
C GLU A 176 -28.40 18.45 0.33
N ALA A 177 -29.07 18.56 -0.84
CA ALA A 177 -29.93 19.73 -1.14
C ALA A 177 -31.22 19.41 -1.90
N ALA A 178 -31.86 18.25 -1.63
CA ALA A 178 -33.12 17.89 -2.28
C ALA A 178 -34.21 17.35 -1.32
N GLU A 179 -34.32 17.89 -0.11
CA GLU A 179 -35.45 17.61 0.81
C GLU A 179 -36.15 18.84 1.41
N GLU A 180 -36.08 20.03 0.81
CA GLU A 180 -37.04 21.09 1.13
C GLU A 180 -37.49 21.84 -0.14
N ASP A 181 -38.64 21.43 -0.70
CA ASP A 181 -39.77 22.30 -1.08
C ASP A 181 -40.98 21.48 -1.54
#